data_AF-A0A926AHH4-F1
#
_entry.id   AF-A0A926AHH4-F1
#
_cell.length_a   1.000
_cell.length_b   1.000
_cell.length_c   1.000
_cell.angle_alpha   90.00
_cell.angle_beta   90.00
_cell.angle_gamma   90.00
#
_symmetry.space_group_name_H-M   'P 1'
#
loop_
_entity.id
_entity.type
_entity.pdbx_description
1 polymer ?
#
loop_
_entity_poly.entity_id
_entity_poly.type
_entity_poly.pdbx_seq_one_letter_code
_entity_poly.pdbx_strand_id
1 'polypeptide(L)'
;MPKLEYEPQSTARPVSVERDGDVTRIIVAMPRLYAPVPTWVADLDLLSIVIWPIWMALSVLYRTLSGISAPPRALFEVRASHLTMSLCDPSTGKTTTTQWPLFAIVEMRPNRYGAGMWVNVTGGVKDTVLEDIPRETVERLASELGAAMPQRPST
;
A
#
# COMPACT_ATOMS: atom_id res chain seq x y z
N MET A 1 -35.62 -17.36 2.96
CA MET A 1 -34.27 -16.96 3.40
C MET A 1 -33.52 -16.48 2.17
N PRO A 2 -33.08 -15.21 2.11
CA PRO A 2 -32.36 -14.72 0.95
C PRO A 2 -31.00 -15.42 0.87
N LYS A 3 -30.75 -16.01 -0.30
CA LYS A 3 -29.51 -16.67 -0.67
C LYS A 3 -28.48 -15.56 -0.84
N LEU A 4 -27.58 -15.42 0.15
CA LEU A 4 -26.38 -14.61 -0.01
C LEU A 4 -25.53 -15.31 -1.08
N GLU A 5 -25.66 -14.88 -2.32
CA GLU A 5 -24.69 -15.18 -3.37
C GLU A 5 -23.37 -14.56 -2.94
N TYR A 6 -22.54 -15.37 -2.31
CA TYR A 6 -21.14 -15.07 -2.11
C TYR A 6 -20.51 -15.05 -3.50
N GLU A 7 -20.38 -13.85 -4.07
CA GLU A 7 -19.50 -13.62 -5.20
C GLU A 7 -18.09 -14.03 -4.74
N PRO A 8 -17.50 -15.11 -5.28
CA PRO A 8 -16.18 -15.51 -4.88
C PRO A 8 -15.27 -14.35 -5.24
N GLN A 9 -14.60 -13.75 -4.25
CA GLN A 9 -13.73 -12.60 -4.41
C GLN A 9 -12.82 -12.82 -5.63
N SER A 10 -13.27 -12.20 -6.71
CA SER A 10 -12.63 -12.17 -8.01
C SER A 10 -11.21 -11.68 -7.79
N THR A 11 -10.24 -12.49 -8.21
CA THR A 11 -8.89 -12.06 -8.64
C THR A 11 -8.52 -10.69 -8.09
N ALA A 12 -8.10 -10.63 -6.82
CA ALA A 12 -7.89 -9.38 -6.09
C ALA A 12 -7.12 -8.39 -6.97
N ARG A 13 -7.81 -7.36 -7.49
CA ARG A 13 -7.17 -6.35 -8.31
C ARG A 13 -6.10 -5.72 -7.44
N PRO A 14 -4.82 -5.78 -7.84
CA PRO A 14 -3.73 -5.33 -6.96
C PRO A 14 -3.78 -3.82 -6.70
N VAL A 15 -4.53 -3.08 -7.53
CA VAL A 15 -4.93 -1.70 -7.33
C VAL A 15 -6.45 -1.60 -7.45
N SER A 16 -7.10 -1.00 -6.45
CA SER A 16 -8.52 -0.60 -6.51
C SER A 16 -8.65 0.91 -6.36
N VAL A 17 -9.62 1.49 -7.07
CA VAL A 17 -9.89 2.93 -7.03
C VAL A 17 -11.31 3.13 -6.52
N GLU A 18 -11.44 3.87 -5.43
CA GLU A 18 -12.71 4.28 -4.87
C GLU A 18 -12.85 5.79 -5.04
N ARG A 19 -13.96 6.24 -5.61
CA ARG A 19 -14.28 7.67 -5.76
C ARG A 19 -15.45 7.98 -4.86
N ASP A 20 -15.21 8.81 -3.86
CA ASP A 20 -16.21 9.26 -2.90
C ASP A 20 -16.25 10.79 -2.91
N GLY A 21 -17.19 11.34 -3.69
CA GLY A 21 -17.32 12.79 -3.91
C GLY A 21 -16.04 13.42 -4.46
N ASP A 22 -15.41 14.28 -3.66
CA ASP A 22 -14.18 15.03 -3.99
C ASP A 22 -12.88 14.27 -3.61
N VAL A 23 -13.00 13.04 -3.13
CA VAL A 23 -11.85 12.22 -2.72
C VAL A 23 -11.72 11.02 -3.63
N THR A 24 -10.57 10.92 -4.31
CA THR A 24 -10.19 9.69 -5.04
C THR A 24 -9.20 8.90 -4.18
N ARG A 25 -9.61 7.72 -3.71
CA ARG A 25 -8.75 6.78 -3.00
C ARG A 25 -8.23 5.73 -3.96
N ILE A 26 -6.91 5.59 -4.02
CA ILE A 26 -6.23 4.53 -4.77
C ILE A 26 -5.59 3.61 -3.75
N ILE A 27 -6.10 2.38 -3.67
CA ILE A 27 -5.74 1.38 -2.69
C ILE A 27 -4.89 0.33 -3.39
N VAL A 28 -3.74 0.03 -2.81
CA VAL A 28 -2.86 -1.04 -3.27
C VAL A 28 -2.95 -2.20 -2.28
N ALA A 29 -3.33 -3.37 -2.79
CA ALA A 29 -3.52 -4.55 -1.97
C ALA A 29 -2.20 -5.01 -1.33
N MET A 30 -2.31 -5.64 -0.17
CA MET A 30 -1.16 -6.22 0.51
C MET A 30 -0.54 -7.34 -0.33
N PRO A 31 0.79 -7.38 -0.52
CA PRO A 31 1.43 -8.54 -1.12
C PRO A 31 1.13 -9.79 -0.28
N ARG A 32 1.04 -10.96 -0.95
CA ARG A 32 0.47 -12.22 -0.43
C ARG A 32 0.98 -12.71 0.93
N LEU A 33 2.11 -12.22 1.43
CA LEU A 33 2.57 -12.46 2.79
C LEU A 33 2.43 -11.18 3.64
N TYR A 34 1.41 -11.14 4.49
CA TYR A 34 1.33 -10.15 5.57
C TYR A 34 1.27 -10.85 6.93
N ALA A 35 2.41 -10.89 7.58
CA ALA A 35 2.58 -11.44 8.91
C ALA A 35 3.53 -10.52 9.68
N PRO A 36 2.99 -9.44 10.27
CA PRO A 36 3.80 -8.49 11.00
C PRO A 36 4.45 -9.21 12.17
N VAL A 37 5.78 -9.15 12.23
CA VAL A 37 6.56 -9.68 13.33
C VAL A 37 6.71 -8.56 14.36
N PRO A 38 6.27 -8.77 15.61
CA PRO A 38 6.53 -7.80 16.66
C PRO A 38 8.03 -7.58 16.82
N THR A 39 8.45 -6.33 16.97
CA THR A 39 9.89 -5.98 17.03
C THR A 39 10.63 -6.72 18.16
N TRP A 40 9.97 -6.99 19.29
CA TRP A 40 10.55 -7.74 20.41
C TRP A 40 10.90 -9.20 20.07
N VAL A 41 10.25 -9.79 19.04
CA VAL A 41 10.59 -11.14 18.56
C VAL A 41 11.89 -11.12 17.76
N ALA A 42 12.17 -10.02 17.05
CA ALA A 42 13.41 -9.84 16.30
C ALA A 42 14.63 -9.63 17.22
N ASP A 43 14.43 -9.07 18.42
CA ASP A 43 15.49 -8.83 19.41
C ASP A 43 16.01 -10.12 20.09
N LEU A 44 15.35 -11.27 19.87
CA LEU A 44 15.68 -12.56 20.50
C LEU A 44 16.57 -13.43 19.59
N ASP A 45 17.80 -12.98 19.31
CA ASP A 45 18.82 -13.59 18.41
C ASP A 45 18.61 -15.08 18.07
N LEU A 46 18.90 -16.02 18.98
CA LEU A 46 18.87 -17.46 18.69
C LEU A 46 17.47 -18.08 18.79
N LEU A 47 16.61 -17.52 19.65
CA LEU A 47 15.23 -18.00 19.86
C LEU A 47 14.31 -17.58 18.70
N SER A 48 14.67 -16.52 17.97
CA SER A 48 13.94 -16.01 16.81
C SER A 48 13.77 -17.09 15.73
N ILE A 49 14.76 -17.99 15.58
CA ILE A 49 14.74 -19.09 14.59
C ILE A 49 13.52 -20.00 14.79
N VAL A 50 13.10 -20.22 16.04
CA VAL A 50 11.97 -21.09 16.38
C VAL A 50 10.69 -20.28 16.58
N ILE A 51 10.78 -19.10 17.22
CA ILE A 51 9.62 -18.27 17.53
C ILE A 51 9.01 -17.68 16.25
N TRP A 52 9.83 -17.28 15.27
CA TRP A 52 9.36 -16.68 14.03
C TRP A 52 8.44 -17.60 13.21
N PRO A 53 8.81 -18.85 12.85
CA PRO A 53 7.92 -19.72 12.10
C PRO A 53 6.64 -20.08 12.86
N ILE A 54 6.72 -20.23 14.19
CA ILE A 54 5.53 -20.48 15.04
C ILE A 54 4.60 -19.26 15.02
N TRP A 55 5.14 -18.05 15.15
CA TRP A 55 4.37 -16.81 15.07
C TRP A 55 3.71 -16.63 13.70
N MET A 56 4.45 -16.90 12.62
CA MET A 56 3.91 -16.88 11.26
C MET A 56 2.72 -17.85 11.14
N ALA A 57 2.88 -19.10 11.56
CA ALA A 57 1.82 -20.11 11.50
C ALA A 57 0.59 -19.72 12.32
N LEU A 58 0.79 -19.24 13.56
CA LEU A 58 -0.29 -18.77 14.43
C LEU A 58 -1.00 -17.53 13.88
N SER A 59 -0.25 -16.58 13.32
CA SER A 59 -0.82 -15.35 12.76
C SER A 59 -1.68 -15.62 11.52
N VAL A 60 -1.24 -16.54 10.66
CA VAL A 60 -2.02 -17.01 9.50
C VAL A 60 -3.27 -17.72 9.99
N LEU A 61 -3.13 -18.69 10.90
CA LEU A 61 -4.25 -19.46 11.44
C LEU A 61 -5.31 -18.55 12.10
N TYR A 62 -4.87 -17.61 12.95
CA TYR A 62 -5.76 -16.67 13.63
C TYR A 62 -6.54 -15.80 12.64
N ARG A 63 -5.88 -15.30 11.59
CA ARG A 63 -6.53 -14.50 10.53
C ARG A 63 -7.52 -15.31 9.72
N THR A 64 -7.16 -16.54 9.35
CA THR A 64 -8.06 -17.44 8.64
C THR A 64 -9.31 -17.74 9.46
N LEU A 65 -9.17 -17.92 10.78
CA LEU A 65 -10.31 -18.16 11.68
C LEU A 65 -11.13 -16.90 11.96
N SER A 66 -10.49 -15.73 12.04
CA SER A 66 -11.13 -14.48 12.43
C SER A 66 -11.66 -13.66 11.24
N GLY A 67 -11.42 -14.10 10.00
CA GLY A 67 -11.85 -13.40 8.78
C GLY A 67 -11.26 -11.99 8.62
N ILE A 68 -10.14 -11.70 9.31
CA ILE A 68 -9.53 -10.37 9.30
C ILE A 68 -8.80 -10.18 7.96
N SER A 69 -9.30 -9.27 7.14
CA SER A 69 -8.64 -8.86 5.90
C SER A 69 -7.31 -8.15 6.19
N ALA A 70 -6.30 -8.36 5.34
CA ALA A 70 -5.06 -7.63 5.45
C ALA A 70 -5.30 -6.12 5.17
N PRO A 71 -4.64 -5.23 5.92
CA PRO A 71 -4.64 -3.80 5.61
C PRO A 71 -4.00 -3.57 4.24
N PRO A 72 -4.35 -2.48 3.55
CA PRO A 72 -3.74 -2.16 2.27
C PRO A 72 -2.25 -1.83 2.43
N ARG A 73 -1.44 -2.23 1.43
CA ARG A 73 0.00 -1.93 1.39
C ARG A 73 0.26 -0.44 1.24
N ALA A 74 -0.52 0.19 0.38
CA ALA A 74 -0.52 1.64 0.20
C ALA A 74 -1.95 2.15 0.00
N LEU A 75 -2.23 3.32 0.54
CA LEU A 75 -3.45 4.07 0.34
C LEU A 75 -3.05 5.49 -0.07
N PHE A 76 -3.48 5.90 -1.26
CA PHE A 76 -3.32 7.26 -1.75
C PHE A 76 -4.68 7.93 -1.77
N GLU A 77 -4.86 8.98 -0.99
CA GLU A 77 -6.05 9.83 -1.06
C GLU A 77 -5.70 11.11 -1.80
N VAL A 78 -6.29 11.30 -2.98
CA VAL A 78 -6.18 12.53 -3.76
C VAL A 78 -7.40 13.38 -3.46
N ARG A 79 -7.17 14.58 -2.94
CA ARG A 79 -8.19 15.63 -2.77
C ARG A 79 -7.82 16.85 -3.60
N ALA A 80 -8.74 17.79 -3.75
CA ALA A 80 -8.52 19.01 -4.53
C ALA A 80 -7.27 19.83 -4.10
N SER A 81 -6.87 19.80 -2.83
CA SER A 81 -5.75 20.61 -2.31
C SER A 81 -4.49 19.82 -1.93
N HIS A 82 -4.62 18.53 -1.62
CA HIS A 82 -3.53 17.71 -1.10
C HIS A 82 -3.64 16.25 -1.51
N LEU A 83 -2.49 15.59 -1.49
CA LEU A 83 -2.33 14.14 -1.55
C LEU A 83 -1.96 13.63 -0.16
N THR A 84 -2.67 12.62 0.32
CA THR A 84 -2.27 11.85 1.48
C THR A 84 -1.80 10.47 1.04
N MET A 85 -0.60 10.08 1.43
CA MET A 85 -0.04 8.76 1.18
C MET A 85 0.14 8.03 2.51
N SER A 86 -0.51 6.88 2.66
CA SER A 86 -0.31 5.97 3.79
C SER A 86 0.32 4.68 3.30
N LEU A 87 1.48 4.32 3.86
CA LEU A 87 2.22 3.09 3.51
C LEU A 87 2.24 2.17 4.73
N CYS A 88 1.79 0.93 4.57
CA CYS A 88 1.86 -0.10 5.61
C CYS A 88 3.05 -1.03 5.34
N ASP A 89 4.01 -1.10 6.26
CA ASP A 89 5.13 -2.02 6.14
C ASP A 89 4.66 -3.48 6.35
N PRO A 90 4.91 -4.40 5.40
CA PRO A 90 4.48 -5.79 5.52
C PRO A 90 5.19 -6.59 6.62
N SER A 91 6.40 -6.18 6.99
CA SER A 91 7.22 -6.87 7.98
C SER A 91 6.86 -6.47 9.41
N THR A 92 6.54 -5.19 9.63
CA THR A 92 6.26 -4.65 10.98
C THR A 92 4.79 -4.33 11.20
N GLY A 93 3.99 -4.20 10.13
CA GLY A 93 2.61 -3.71 10.18
C GLY A 93 2.50 -2.21 10.49
N LYS A 94 3.63 -1.50 10.58
CA LYS A 94 3.66 -0.07 10.88
C LYS A 94 3.15 0.72 9.68
N THR A 95 2.17 1.58 9.92
CA THR A 95 1.66 2.50 8.90
C THR A 95 2.33 3.87 9.06
N THR A 96 2.92 4.36 7.97
CA THR A 96 3.45 5.73 7.88
C THR A 96 2.55 6.54 6.97
N THR A 97 2.00 7.63 7.49
CA THR A 97 1.14 8.55 6.72
C THR A 97 1.88 9.86 6.50
N THR A 98 1.94 10.29 5.24
CA THR A 98 2.51 11.58 4.86
C THR A 98 1.51 12.33 4.00
N GLN A 99 1.40 13.63 4.21
CA GLN A 99 0.48 14.49 3.48
C GLN A 99 1.26 15.63 2.84
N TRP A 100 0.97 15.90 1.57
CA TRP A 100 1.60 16.98 0.83
C TRP A 100 0.56 17.77 0.04
N PRO A 101 0.73 19.09 -0.10
CA PRO A 101 -0.10 19.84 -1.02
C PRO A 101 0.22 19.44 -2.47
N LEU A 102 -0.78 19.41 -3.35
CA LEU A 102 -0.61 18.94 -4.72
C LEU A 102 0.44 19.73 -5.51
N PHE A 103 0.54 21.04 -5.26
CA PHE A 103 1.53 21.90 -5.92
C PHE A 103 2.98 21.55 -5.56
N ALA A 104 3.22 20.89 -4.41
CA ALA A 104 4.56 20.50 -3.99
C ALA A 104 5.01 19.18 -4.64
N ILE A 105 4.09 18.39 -5.19
CA ILE A 105 4.43 17.14 -5.88
C ILE A 105 5.07 17.51 -7.21
N VAL A 106 6.35 17.20 -7.36
CA VAL A 106 7.12 17.44 -8.59
C VAL A 106 6.86 16.29 -9.55
N GLU A 107 7.01 15.07 -9.06
CA GLU A 107 6.96 13.87 -9.89
C GLU A 107 6.51 12.67 -9.05
N MET A 108 5.55 11.91 -9.58
CA MET A 108 5.21 10.57 -9.09
C MET A 108 5.11 9.66 -10.29
N ARG A 109 6.07 8.74 -10.45
CA ARG A 109 6.09 7.80 -11.58
C ARG A 109 6.72 6.47 -11.19
N PRO A 110 6.57 5.40 -11.99
CA PRO A 110 7.34 4.18 -11.80
C PRO A 110 8.84 4.49 -11.84
N ASN A 111 9.61 3.87 -10.96
CA ASN A 111 11.05 4.03 -10.96
C ASN A 111 11.64 3.49 -12.27
N ARG A 112 12.51 4.29 -12.92
CA ARG A 112 13.15 3.91 -14.19
C ARG A 112 14.32 2.96 -13.97
N TYR A 113 14.95 3.06 -12.80
CA TYR A 113 16.23 2.41 -12.50
C TYR A 113 16.08 1.23 -11.52
N GLY A 114 14.87 0.92 -11.06
CA GLY A 114 14.63 -0.11 -10.06
C GLY A 114 13.15 -0.46 -9.92
N ALA A 115 12.85 -1.30 -8.92
CA ALA A 115 11.49 -1.59 -8.50
C ALA A 115 10.89 -0.38 -7.76
N GLY A 116 9.56 -0.38 -7.61
CA GLY A 116 8.85 0.63 -6.83
C GLY A 116 8.48 1.91 -7.57
N MET A 117 7.82 2.78 -6.82
CA MET A 117 7.28 4.06 -7.23
C MET A 117 8.24 5.17 -6.81
N TRP A 118 8.72 5.94 -7.78
CA TRP A 118 9.52 7.13 -7.53
C TRP A 118 8.62 8.30 -7.13
N VAL A 119 8.92 8.92 -6.00
CA VAL A 119 8.21 10.08 -5.45
C VAL A 119 9.18 11.22 -5.24
N ASN A 120 8.89 12.35 -5.86
CA ASN A 120 9.64 13.59 -5.73
C ASN A 120 8.69 14.73 -5.32
N VAL A 121 8.91 15.26 -4.12
CA VAL A 121 8.15 16.37 -3.53
C VAL A 121 9.11 17.50 -3.21
N THR A 122 8.82 18.70 -3.70
CA THR A 122 9.61 19.91 -3.48
C THR A 122 9.81 20.16 -1.98
N GLY A 123 11.07 20.35 -1.57
CA GLY A 123 11.42 20.70 -0.19
C GLY A 123 11.23 19.59 0.84
N GLY A 124 11.00 18.34 0.40
CA GLY A 124 10.73 17.23 1.31
C GLY A 124 11.43 15.94 0.93
N VAL A 125 10.83 15.19 -0.01
CA VAL A 125 11.12 13.77 -0.20
C VAL A 125 11.54 13.51 -1.64
N LYS A 126 12.64 12.78 -1.79
CA LYS A 126 13.12 12.24 -3.06
C LYS A 126 13.49 10.78 -2.83
N ASP A 127 12.51 9.90 -2.97
CA ASP A 127 12.65 8.51 -2.54
C ASP A 127 11.87 7.54 -3.44
N THR A 128 12.23 6.26 -3.35
CA THR A 128 11.52 5.16 -3.98
C THR A 128 10.71 4.42 -2.91
N VAL A 129 9.41 4.29 -3.12
CA VAL A 129 8.51 3.56 -2.21
C VAL A 129 7.95 2.32 -2.93
N LEU A 130 7.42 1.36 -2.19
CA LEU A 130 6.75 0.17 -2.76
C LEU A 130 7.66 -0.72 -3.63
N GLU A 131 8.94 -0.82 -3.29
CA GLU A 131 9.91 -1.67 -3.99
C GLU A 131 9.54 -3.17 -3.97
N ASP A 132 8.75 -3.57 -2.98
CA ASP A 132 8.22 -4.92 -2.78
C ASP A 132 7.06 -5.28 -3.72
N ILE A 133 6.55 -4.32 -4.51
CA ILE A 133 5.39 -4.49 -5.37
C ILE A 133 5.79 -4.81 -6.82
N PRO A 134 5.09 -5.74 -7.51
CA PRO A 134 5.34 -6.03 -8.93
C PRO A 134 5.22 -4.79 -9.81
N ARG A 135 6.12 -4.67 -10.78
CA ARG A 135 6.18 -3.51 -11.70
C ARG A 135 4.86 -3.21 -12.39
N GLU A 136 4.12 -4.21 -12.84
CA GLU A 136 2.80 -4.05 -13.47
C GLU A 136 1.79 -3.35 -12.53
N THR A 137 1.87 -3.62 -11.23
CA THR A 137 1.01 -2.98 -10.23
C THR A 137 1.42 -1.53 -10.01
N VAL A 138 2.72 -1.24 -9.99
CA VAL A 138 3.26 0.13 -9.91
C VAL A 138 2.87 0.95 -11.14
N GLU A 139 2.93 0.36 -12.33
CA GLU A 139 2.53 1.02 -13.58
C GLU A 139 1.03 1.34 -13.60
N ARG A 140 0.18 0.41 -13.14
CA ARG A 140 -1.25 0.69 -12.96
C ARG A 140 -1.50 1.78 -11.92
N LEU A 141 -0.82 1.71 -10.77
CA LEU A 141 -0.91 2.73 -9.73
C LEU A 141 -0.54 4.12 -10.27
N ALA A 142 0.54 4.22 -11.04
CA ALA A 142 0.97 5.47 -11.64
C ALA A 142 -0.06 6.01 -12.66
N SER A 143 -0.65 5.13 -13.46
CA SER A 143 -1.73 5.51 -14.39
C SER A 143 -2.95 6.06 -13.65
N GLU A 144 -3.39 5.38 -12.60
CA GLU A 144 -4.55 5.82 -11.80
C GLU A 144 -4.26 7.13 -11.05
N LEU A 145 -3.05 7.28 -10.49
CA LEU A 145 -2.62 8.53 -9.85
C LEU A 145 -2.57 9.68 -10.85
N GLY A 146 -2.04 9.45 -12.06
CA GLY A 146 -2.00 10.45 -13.11
C GLY A 146 -3.39 10.88 -13.58
N ALA A 147 -4.37 9.97 -13.57
CA ALA A 147 -5.77 10.29 -13.86
C ALA A 147 -6.48 11.02 -12.72
N ALA A 148 -6.11 10.74 -11.48
CA ALA A 148 -6.71 11.34 -10.28
C ALA A 148 -6.14 12.73 -9.95
N MET A 149 -4.88 12.99 -10.30
CA MET A 149 -4.26 14.29 -10.08
C MET A 149 -4.75 15.31 -11.12
N PRO A 150 -5.03 16.56 -10.71
CA PRO A 150 -5.35 17.62 -11.66
C PRO A 150 -4.17 17.81 -12.62
N GLN A 151 -4.45 17.82 -13.93
CA GLN A 151 -3.42 18.03 -14.95
C GLN A 151 -2.73 19.37 -14.69
N ARG A 152 -1.42 19.31 -14.41
CA ARG A 152 -0.61 20.52 -14.32
C ARG A 152 -0.60 21.16 -15.72
N PRO A 153 -1.00 22.44 -15.88
CA PRO A 153 -0.85 23.10 -17.16
C PRO A 153 0.65 23.10 -17.52
N SER A 154 0.99 22.44 -18.62
CA SER A 154 2.33 22.48 -19.21
C SER A 154 2.67 23.94 -19.46
N THR A 155 3.64 24.46 -18.71
CA THR A 155 4.20 25.80 -18.92
C THR A 155 5.41 25.68 -19.82
#